data_AF-A0A6N8XAM9-F1
#
_entry.id   AF-A0A6N8XAM9-F1
#
_cell.length_a   1.000
_cell.length_b   1.000
_cell.length_c   1.000
_cell.angle_alpha   90.00
_cell.angle_beta   90.00
_cell.angle_gamma   90.00
#
_symmetry.space_group_name_H-M   'P 1'
#
loop_
_entity.id
_entity.type
_entity.pdbx_description
1 polymer ?
#
loop_
_entity_poly.entity_id
_entity_poly.type
_entity_poly.pdbx_seq_one_letter_code
_entity_poly.pdbx_strand_id
1 'polypeptide(L)'
;MDSDLANYRVHGPTPIGWDPATLPNEVVDDDGTPLRVDGFGEPDPRVPARRVPDAPDVQALREHLRANNGIRGLEICTPDEVERAARIYRRDGFVVVRDALDEAHLALFREGCARRLREILAYPGRDGRKYMAETGRLPHRYCYGTTSGSRQMMHDPAWTSMIDLPTTTPILKEIFATDDYLVWGGGGDLSLPGAIEYQHLHTDGVDTQPTGDDAEARLAYFRRQGGDVDAAKSFADLDFRTQRLVMDRTPRGVTINFTMTDLTWENGPIRE
;
A
#
# COMPACT_ATOMS: atom_id res chain seq x y z
N MET A 1 6.03 23.17 -16.32
CA MET A 1 5.94 22.45 -15.04
C MET A 1 5.13 23.23 -14.02
N ASP A 2 5.49 24.48 -13.73
CA ASP A 2 4.74 25.33 -12.77
C ASP A 2 3.24 25.51 -13.09
N SER A 3 2.85 25.69 -14.36
CA SER A 3 1.42 25.83 -14.72
C SER A 3 0.62 24.54 -14.56
N ASP A 4 1.24 23.38 -14.77
CA ASP A 4 0.57 22.07 -14.73
C ASP A 4 0.35 21.61 -13.28
N LEU A 5 1.31 21.89 -12.40
CA LEU A 5 1.25 21.55 -10.97
C LEU A 5 0.22 22.40 -10.22
N ALA A 6 0.05 23.68 -10.59
CA ALA A 6 -0.87 24.60 -9.94
C ALA A 6 -2.34 24.12 -10.00
N ASN A 7 -2.73 23.45 -11.09
CA ASN A 7 -4.10 22.96 -11.30
C ASN A 7 -4.24 21.45 -11.08
N TYR A 8 -3.22 20.79 -10.54
CA TYR A 8 -3.23 19.36 -10.30
C TYR A 8 -4.36 18.95 -9.34
N ARG A 9 -5.04 17.86 -9.69
CA ARG A 9 -6.04 17.16 -8.89
C ARG A 9 -5.61 15.72 -8.70
N VAL A 10 -5.73 15.22 -7.47
CA VAL A 10 -5.45 13.81 -7.16
C VAL A 10 -6.39 12.86 -7.90
N HIS A 11 -7.63 13.28 -8.13
CA HIS A 11 -8.65 12.48 -8.78
C HIS A 11 -9.03 13.07 -10.15
N GLY A 12 -8.98 12.23 -11.17
CA GLY A 12 -9.35 12.55 -12.56
C GLY A 12 -8.17 12.61 -13.53
N PRO A 13 -8.41 12.96 -14.81
CA PRO A 13 -7.37 13.08 -15.82
C PRO A 13 -6.33 14.14 -15.46
N THR A 14 -5.07 13.87 -15.79
CA THR A 14 -3.96 14.78 -15.51
C THR A 14 -2.91 14.75 -16.64
N PRO A 15 -2.29 15.90 -16.99
CA PRO A 15 -1.15 15.95 -17.91
C PRO A 15 0.18 15.60 -17.20
N ILE A 16 0.18 15.48 -15.87
CA ILE A 16 1.34 15.17 -15.05
C ILE A 16 1.60 13.67 -15.07
N GLY A 17 2.87 13.28 -15.11
CA GLY A 17 3.31 11.91 -14.94
C GLY A 17 4.25 11.48 -16.05
N TRP A 18 3.80 11.38 -17.31
CA TRP A 18 4.64 10.79 -18.35
C TRP A 18 5.96 11.52 -18.60
N ASP A 19 7.06 10.79 -18.41
CA ASP A 19 8.41 11.22 -18.76
C ASP A 19 9.14 10.20 -19.66
N PRO A 20 9.21 10.44 -20.98
CA PRO A 20 9.92 9.57 -21.91
C PRO A 20 11.45 9.49 -21.68
N ALA A 21 12.03 10.45 -20.94
CA ALA A 21 13.46 10.45 -20.62
C ALA A 21 13.82 9.49 -19.48
N THR A 22 12.84 9.02 -18.72
CA THR A 22 13.06 8.06 -17.62
C THR A 22 13.02 6.63 -18.15
N LEU A 23 14.09 5.87 -17.92
CA LEU A 23 14.22 4.52 -18.46
C LEU A 23 13.30 3.52 -17.72
N PRO A 24 12.73 2.52 -18.40
CA PRO A 24 12.05 1.41 -17.75
C PRO A 24 12.95 0.67 -16.76
N ASN A 25 12.39 0.24 -15.63
CA ASN A 25 13.10 -0.49 -14.56
C ASN A 25 14.33 0.21 -13.96
N GLU A 26 14.50 1.51 -14.18
CA GLU A 26 15.60 2.25 -13.60
C GLU A 26 15.31 2.58 -12.14
N VAL A 27 16.11 2.02 -11.25
CA VAL A 27 16.13 2.39 -9.84
C VAL A 27 17.43 3.13 -9.58
N VAL A 28 17.39 4.11 -8.68
CA VAL A 28 18.57 4.92 -8.34
C VAL A 28 18.87 4.91 -6.84
N ASP A 29 20.11 5.20 -6.48
CA ASP A 29 20.52 5.52 -5.10
C ASP A 29 20.25 7.00 -4.75
N ASP A 30 20.68 7.42 -3.55
CA ASP A 30 20.51 8.80 -3.04
C ASP A 30 21.23 9.86 -3.89
N ASP A 31 22.26 9.46 -4.64
CA ASP A 31 23.01 10.33 -5.54
C ASP A 31 22.38 10.37 -6.95
N GLY A 32 21.35 9.57 -7.20
CA GLY A 32 20.71 9.43 -8.51
C GLY A 32 21.45 8.46 -9.44
N THR A 33 22.38 7.67 -8.91
CA THR A 33 23.13 6.68 -9.68
C THR A 33 22.30 5.42 -9.86
N PRO A 34 22.25 4.82 -11.07
CA PRO A 34 21.53 3.57 -11.29
C PRO A 34 21.96 2.46 -10.33
N LEU A 35 20.97 1.83 -9.72
CA LEU A 35 21.11 0.77 -8.73
C LEU A 35 20.30 -0.45 -9.20
N ARG A 36 20.82 -1.65 -8.93
CA ARG A 36 20.06 -2.88 -9.08
C ARG A 36 19.77 -3.45 -7.69
N VAL A 37 18.50 -3.54 -7.35
CA VAL A 37 18.04 -4.02 -6.03
C VAL A 37 17.05 -5.16 -6.19
N ASP A 38 17.05 -6.05 -5.21
CA ASP A 38 15.96 -7.00 -4.98
C ASP A 38 14.88 -6.33 -4.10
N GLY A 39 13.62 -6.79 -4.21
CA GLY A 39 12.50 -6.25 -3.42
C GLY A 39 11.79 -5.07 -4.08
N PHE A 40 11.62 -3.95 -3.35
CA PHE A 40 10.74 -2.83 -3.79
C PHE A 40 11.10 -2.22 -5.15
N GLY A 41 12.38 -2.20 -5.50
CA GLY A 41 12.91 -1.70 -6.77
C GLY A 41 13.25 -2.81 -7.77
N GLU A 42 12.81 -4.04 -7.54
CA GLU A 42 13.12 -5.15 -8.43
C GLU A 42 12.49 -4.91 -9.82
N PRO A 43 13.25 -5.08 -10.92
CA PRO A 43 12.76 -4.87 -12.28
C PRO A 43 11.53 -5.71 -12.63
N ASP A 44 10.52 -5.12 -13.27
CA ASP A 44 9.40 -5.86 -13.88
C ASP A 44 9.80 -6.31 -15.29
N PRO A 45 10.00 -7.62 -15.55
CA PRO A 45 10.42 -8.11 -16.86
C PRO A 45 9.34 -8.00 -17.93
N ARG A 46 8.10 -7.64 -17.56
CA ARG A 46 6.95 -7.53 -18.46
C ARG A 46 6.72 -6.10 -18.95
N VAL A 47 7.51 -5.14 -18.47
CA VAL A 47 7.33 -3.73 -18.80
C VAL A 47 7.66 -3.44 -20.27
N PRO A 48 6.89 -2.55 -20.94
CA PRO A 48 7.26 -1.98 -22.23
C PRO A 48 8.69 -1.43 -22.25
N ALA A 49 9.37 -1.56 -23.40
CA ALA A 49 10.78 -1.18 -23.51
C ALA A 49 11.01 0.34 -23.47
N ARG A 50 9.95 1.14 -23.62
CA ARG A 50 10.00 2.61 -23.59
C ARG A 50 8.74 3.17 -22.93
N ARG A 51 8.86 4.32 -22.26
CA ARG A 51 7.73 5.09 -21.70
C ARG A 51 7.09 5.99 -22.74
N VAL A 52 6.47 5.39 -23.75
CA VAL A 52 5.75 6.12 -24.80
C VAL A 52 4.28 5.70 -24.76
N PRO A 53 3.34 6.60 -24.39
CA PRO A 53 1.94 6.24 -24.14
C PRO A 53 1.27 5.43 -25.26
N ASP A 54 1.57 5.80 -26.51
CA ASP A 54 0.94 5.22 -27.71
C ASP A 54 1.78 4.11 -28.36
N ALA A 55 2.84 3.64 -27.70
CA ALA A 55 3.65 2.55 -28.25
C ALA A 55 2.86 1.23 -28.28
N PRO A 56 3.08 0.38 -29.31
CA PRO A 56 2.32 -0.87 -29.46
C PRO A 56 2.40 -1.81 -28.26
N ASP A 57 3.55 -1.88 -27.59
CA ASP A 57 3.76 -2.68 -26.38
C ASP A 57 3.00 -2.12 -25.16
N VAL A 58 2.89 -0.80 -25.03
CA VAL A 58 2.04 -0.15 -24.01
C VAL A 58 0.56 -0.43 -24.28
N GLN A 59 0.11 -0.35 -25.53
CA GLN A 59 -1.28 -0.65 -25.89
C GLN A 59 -1.62 -2.13 -25.65
N ALA A 60 -0.71 -3.04 -26.02
CA ALA A 60 -0.85 -4.46 -25.73
C ALA A 60 -0.95 -4.74 -24.22
N LEU A 61 -0.14 -4.06 -23.39
CA LEU A 61 -0.25 -4.15 -21.93
C LEU A 61 -1.61 -3.67 -21.44
N ARG A 62 -2.13 -2.54 -21.95
CA ARG A 62 -3.47 -2.03 -21.57
C ARG A 62 -4.57 -3.03 -21.91
N GLU A 63 -4.54 -3.62 -23.10
CA GLU A 63 -5.51 -4.65 -23.50
C GLU A 63 -5.45 -5.88 -22.59
N HIS A 64 -4.23 -6.34 -22.30
CA HIS A 64 -4.02 -7.44 -21.37
C HIS A 64 -4.59 -7.13 -19.98
N LEU A 65 -4.28 -5.97 -19.41
CA LEU A 65 -4.79 -5.56 -18.10
C LEU A 65 -6.31 -5.41 -18.12
N ARG A 66 -6.89 -4.81 -19.16
CA ARG A 66 -8.34 -4.70 -19.29
C ARG A 66 -9.05 -6.05 -19.25
N ALA A 67 -8.44 -7.09 -19.84
CA ALA A 67 -9.01 -8.43 -19.90
C ALA A 67 -8.75 -9.27 -18.64
N ASN A 68 -7.68 -9.01 -17.89
CA ASN A 68 -7.19 -9.91 -16.84
C ASN A 68 -7.14 -9.30 -15.43
N ASN A 69 -7.41 -8.00 -15.29
CA ASN A 69 -7.28 -7.31 -14.02
C ASN A 69 -8.50 -7.52 -13.09
N GLY A 70 -8.26 -7.39 -11.78
CA GLY A 70 -9.26 -7.54 -10.72
C GLY A 70 -9.25 -8.91 -10.05
N ILE A 71 -9.72 -8.95 -8.80
CA ILE A 71 -9.82 -10.17 -7.99
C ILE A 71 -11.19 -10.80 -8.21
N ARG A 72 -11.22 -12.03 -8.72
CA ARG A 72 -12.49 -12.74 -8.99
C ARG A 72 -13.15 -13.16 -7.67
N GLY A 73 -14.43 -12.87 -7.54
CA GLY A 73 -15.18 -13.20 -6.32
C GLY A 73 -14.83 -12.33 -5.12
N LEU A 74 -14.22 -11.15 -5.35
CA LEU A 74 -13.89 -10.20 -4.30
C LEU A 74 -15.13 -9.83 -3.48
N GLU A 75 -15.07 -10.11 -2.19
CA GLU A 75 -16.09 -9.72 -1.23
C GLU A 75 -15.83 -8.31 -0.72
N ILE A 76 -16.86 -7.46 -0.74
CA ILE A 76 -16.81 -6.08 -0.26
C ILE A 76 -17.79 -5.93 0.91
N CYS A 77 -17.37 -5.22 1.95
CA CYS A 77 -18.14 -5.02 3.18
C CYS A 77 -18.64 -3.58 3.38
N THR A 78 -19.75 -3.51 4.11
CA THR A 78 -20.18 -2.47 5.05
C THR A 78 -19.15 -2.01 6.10
N PRO A 79 -18.95 -0.74 6.50
CA PRO A 79 -18.26 -0.46 7.76
C PRO A 79 -18.96 -1.06 9.00
N ASP A 80 -20.28 -1.27 8.93
CA ASP A 80 -21.10 -1.90 9.97
C ASP A 80 -21.06 -3.43 9.97
N GLU A 81 -20.54 -4.07 8.92
CA GLU A 81 -20.41 -5.53 8.80
C GLU A 81 -19.15 -6.05 9.51
N VAL A 82 -18.93 -5.64 10.77
CA VAL A 82 -17.68 -5.81 11.53
C VAL A 82 -17.22 -7.27 11.59
N GLU A 83 -18.07 -8.19 12.03
CA GLU A 83 -17.68 -9.59 12.17
C GLU A 83 -17.46 -10.24 10.81
N ARG A 84 -18.19 -9.81 9.77
CA ARG A 84 -17.99 -10.31 8.41
C ARG A 84 -16.66 -9.84 7.85
N ALA A 85 -16.31 -8.57 8.05
CA ALA A 85 -15.05 -8.01 7.59
C ALA A 85 -13.85 -8.73 8.23
N ALA A 86 -13.89 -8.95 9.54
CA ALA A 86 -12.82 -9.70 10.22
C ALA A 86 -12.77 -11.18 9.84
N ARG A 87 -13.91 -11.83 9.58
CA ARG A 87 -13.91 -13.21 9.04
C ARG A 87 -13.26 -13.28 7.66
N ILE A 88 -13.55 -12.35 6.75
CA ILE A 88 -12.92 -12.28 5.43
C ILE A 88 -11.42 -12.02 5.58
N TYR A 89 -11.02 -11.04 6.40
CA TYR A 89 -9.61 -10.76 6.67
C TYR A 89 -8.85 -12.00 7.18
N ARG A 90 -9.40 -12.74 8.14
CA ARG A 90 -8.77 -13.96 8.66
C ARG A 90 -8.72 -15.12 7.64
N ARG A 91 -9.59 -15.12 6.63
CA ARG A 91 -9.65 -16.13 5.56
C ARG A 91 -8.69 -15.79 4.41
N ASP A 92 -8.70 -14.55 3.97
CA ASP A 92 -8.08 -14.09 2.73
C ASP A 92 -6.79 -13.30 2.95
N GLY A 93 -6.51 -12.86 4.20
CA GLY A 93 -5.39 -11.98 4.54
C GLY A 93 -5.67 -10.49 4.34
N PHE A 94 -6.77 -10.15 3.67
CA PHE A 94 -7.22 -8.77 3.45
C PHE A 94 -8.76 -8.69 3.41
N VAL A 95 -9.31 -7.48 3.49
CA VAL A 95 -10.75 -7.22 3.29
C VAL A 95 -10.94 -5.84 2.67
N VAL A 96 -11.89 -5.72 1.75
CA VAL A 96 -12.28 -4.43 1.16
C VAL A 96 -13.55 -3.91 1.83
N VAL A 97 -13.48 -2.70 2.34
CA VAL A 97 -14.60 -1.99 2.97
C VAL A 97 -14.94 -0.78 2.11
N ARG A 98 -16.16 -0.73 1.57
CA ARG A 98 -16.62 0.45 0.82
C ARG A 98 -17.10 1.53 1.78
N ASP A 99 -17.15 2.76 1.30
CA ASP A 99 -17.74 3.90 2.02
C ASP A 99 -17.12 4.10 3.43
N ALA A 100 -15.83 3.77 3.57
CA ALA A 100 -15.09 3.92 4.82
C ALA A 100 -14.83 5.40 5.19
N LEU A 101 -14.86 6.31 4.20
CA LEU A 101 -14.71 7.74 4.40
C LEU A 101 -15.98 8.45 3.95
N ASP A 102 -16.43 9.43 4.73
CA ASP A 102 -17.43 10.38 4.26
C ASP A 102 -16.84 11.40 3.27
N GLU A 103 -17.69 12.22 2.67
CA GLU A 103 -17.29 13.21 1.67
C GLU A 103 -16.28 14.24 2.22
N ALA A 104 -16.41 14.61 3.50
CA ALA A 104 -15.54 15.62 4.12
C ALA A 104 -14.13 15.07 4.36
N HIS A 105 -14.02 13.86 4.92
CA HIS A 105 -12.76 13.16 5.14
C HIS A 105 -12.07 12.85 3.80
N LEU A 106 -12.83 12.39 2.80
CA LEU A 106 -12.29 12.13 1.46
C LEU A 106 -11.77 13.42 0.80
N ALA A 107 -12.50 14.53 0.90
CA ALA A 107 -12.06 15.81 0.35
C ALA A 107 -10.79 16.32 1.04
N LEU A 108 -10.77 16.29 2.39
CA LEU A 108 -9.61 16.70 3.18
C LEU A 108 -8.36 15.90 2.81
N PHE A 109 -8.48 14.57 2.72
CA PHE A 109 -7.34 13.71 2.42
C PHE A 109 -6.85 13.91 0.97
N ARG A 110 -7.77 14.02 0.00
CA ARG A 110 -7.42 14.33 -1.40
C ARG A 110 -6.71 15.68 -1.51
N GLU A 111 -7.13 16.70 -0.77
CA GLU A 111 -6.45 17.99 -0.74
C GLU A 111 -5.04 17.87 -0.13
N GLY A 112 -4.89 17.14 0.97
CA GLY A 112 -3.59 16.83 1.58
C GLY A 112 -2.64 16.13 0.61
N CYS A 113 -3.09 15.06 -0.04
CA CYS A 113 -2.36 14.35 -1.09
C CYS A 113 -1.95 15.27 -2.25
N ALA A 114 -2.85 16.14 -2.71
CA ALA A 114 -2.57 17.08 -3.80
C ALA A 114 -1.48 18.08 -3.41
N ARG A 115 -1.60 18.65 -2.20
CA ARG A 115 -0.64 19.62 -1.66
C ARG A 115 0.76 19.00 -1.54
N ARG A 116 0.87 17.81 -0.94
CA ARG A 116 2.16 17.12 -0.80
C ARG A 116 2.75 16.65 -2.11
N LEU A 117 1.91 16.20 -3.05
CA LEU A 117 2.42 15.82 -4.35
C LEU A 117 3.00 17.03 -5.11
N ARG A 118 2.39 18.22 -5.01
CA ARG A 118 2.97 19.43 -5.61
C ARG A 118 4.36 19.73 -5.04
N GLU A 119 4.55 19.55 -3.74
CA GLU A 119 5.86 19.75 -3.09
C GLU A 119 6.90 18.75 -3.60
N ILE A 120 6.53 17.46 -3.71
CA ILE A 120 7.42 16.41 -4.26
C ILE A 120 7.81 16.75 -5.70
N LEU A 121 6.85 17.11 -6.55
CA LEU A 121 7.07 17.36 -7.97
C LEU A 121 7.65 18.75 -8.28
N ALA A 122 7.74 19.64 -7.29
CA ALA A 122 8.42 20.93 -7.45
C ALA A 122 9.93 20.76 -7.60
N TYR A 123 10.48 19.61 -7.20
CA TYR A 123 11.88 19.26 -7.42
C TYR A 123 12.07 18.69 -8.84
N PRO A 124 12.79 19.38 -9.73
CA PRO A 124 12.96 18.93 -11.10
C PRO A 124 13.87 17.69 -11.16
N GLY A 125 13.63 16.85 -12.17
CA GLY A 125 14.53 15.74 -12.49
C GLY A 125 15.92 16.20 -12.96
N ARG A 126 16.90 15.30 -12.87
CA ARG A 126 18.25 15.49 -13.42
C ARG A 126 18.33 15.00 -14.86
N ASP A 127 19.37 15.40 -15.59
CA ASP A 127 19.70 14.87 -16.92
C ASP A 127 18.56 14.91 -17.95
N GLY A 128 17.79 16.00 -17.94
CA GLY A 128 16.69 16.23 -18.87
C GLY A 128 15.38 15.50 -18.50
N ARG A 129 15.33 14.82 -17.35
CA ARG A 129 14.11 14.21 -16.81
C ARG A 129 13.17 15.26 -16.26
N LYS A 130 11.88 14.98 -16.33
CA LYS A 130 10.83 15.82 -15.74
C LYS A 130 10.87 15.72 -14.22
N TYR A 131 10.86 14.51 -13.69
CA TYR A 131 10.71 14.26 -12.26
C TYR A 131 11.97 13.66 -11.67
N MET A 132 12.23 13.97 -10.39
CA MET A 132 13.26 13.27 -9.63
C MET A 132 12.81 11.82 -9.38
N ALA A 133 13.70 10.85 -9.48
CA ALA A 133 13.42 9.48 -9.07
C ALA A 133 13.53 9.36 -7.54
N GLU A 134 12.66 8.55 -6.92
CA GLU A 134 12.79 8.22 -5.50
C GLU A 134 13.79 7.06 -5.32
N THR A 135 14.71 7.21 -4.36
CA THR A 135 15.71 6.20 -4.05
C THR A 135 15.09 4.82 -3.86
N GLY A 136 15.64 3.81 -4.53
CA GLY A 136 15.24 2.41 -4.33
C GLY A 136 13.85 2.05 -4.88
N ARG A 137 13.15 2.97 -5.55
CA ARG A 137 11.82 2.72 -6.13
C ARG A 137 11.85 2.66 -7.65
N LEU A 138 10.91 1.89 -8.20
CA LEU A 138 10.61 1.93 -9.62
C LEU A 138 10.11 3.32 -10.03
N PRO A 139 10.36 3.76 -11.28
CA PRO A 139 10.07 5.13 -11.66
C PRO A 139 8.61 5.54 -11.54
N HIS A 140 8.39 6.86 -11.37
CA HIS A 140 7.06 7.47 -11.24
C HIS A 140 6.26 7.03 -10.01
N ARG A 141 6.88 6.27 -9.11
CA ARG A 141 6.31 5.86 -7.82
C ARG A 141 7.00 6.62 -6.71
N TYR A 142 6.19 7.13 -5.79
CA TYR A 142 6.68 7.81 -4.61
C TYR A 142 5.92 7.38 -3.38
N CYS A 143 6.44 7.70 -2.21
CA CYS A 143 5.69 7.62 -0.96
C CYS A 143 5.68 8.98 -0.25
N TYR A 144 4.50 9.42 0.19
CA TYR A 144 4.39 10.65 0.95
C TYR A 144 5.22 10.58 2.24
N GLY A 145 5.22 9.41 2.88
CA GLY A 145 5.99 9.15 4.10
C GLY A 145 7.48 9.34 3.89
N THR A 146 8.10 8.65 2.93
CA THR A 146 9.56 8.70 2.67
C THR A 146 10.06 10.09 2.31
N THR A 147 9.20 10.93 1.76
CA THR A 147 9.49 12.35 1.46
C THR A 147 9.42 13.27 2.68
N SER A 148 9.00 12.77 3.85
CA SER A 148 9.04 13.47 5.13
C SER A 148 10.27 13.09 5.97
N GLY A 149 10.77 14.03 6.78
CA GLY A 149 11.93 13.80 7.65
C GLY A 149 11.74 12.69 8.70
N SER A 150 10.51 12.41 9.13
CA SER A 150 10.20 11.29 10.04
C SER A 150 9.90 9.98 9.30
N ARG A 151 9.92 9.99 7.97
CA ARG A 151 9.40 8.92 7.11
C ARG A 151 7.91 8.61 7.30
N GLN A 152 7.17 9.54 7.91
CA GLN A 152 5.75 9.42 8.25
C GLN A 152 5.03 10.75 8.06
N MET A 153 3.74 10.71 7.75
CA MET A 153 2.89 11.88 7.53
C MET A 153 2.01 12.24 8.73
N MET A 154 2.20 11.61 9.89
CA MET A 154 1.39 11.83 11.10
C MET A 154 1.53 13.22 11.74
N HIS A 155 2.30 14.13 11.13
CA HIS A 155 2.33 15.55 11.47
C HIS A 155 1.34 16.39 10.64
N ASP A 156 0.82 15.85 9.53
CA ASP A 156 -0.13 16.53 8.65
C ASP A 156 -1.58 16.21 9.06
N PRO A 157 -2.45 17.21 9.28
CA PRO A 157 -3.82 17.01 9.71
C PRO A 157 -4.65 16.11 8.80
N ALA A 158 -4.37 16.08 7.49
CA ALA A 158 -5.06 15.17 6.58
C ALA A 158 -4.80 13.71 6.96
N TRP A 159 -3.57 13.34 7.32
CA TRP A 159 -3.22 11.99 7.73
C TRP A 159 -3.73 11.63 9.12
N THR A 160 -3.58 12.54 10.09
CA THR A 160 -4.07 12.27 11.44
C THR A 160 -5.59 12.19 11.52
N SER A 161 -6.32 12.82 10.60
CA SER A 161 -7.78 12.69 10.50
C SER A 161 -8.26 11.27 10.13
N MET A 162 -7.36 10.37 9.70
CA MET A 162 -7.70 8.98 9.38
C MET A 162 -7.51 8.01 10.57
N ILE A 163 -7.05 8.52 11.73
CA ILE A 163 -6.86 7.73 12.94
C ILE A 163 -8.21 7.59 13.66
N ASP A 164 -8.46 6.40 14.21
CA ASP A 164 -9.62 6.08 15.04
C ASP A 164 -10.99 6.47 14.41
N LEU A 165 -11.12 6.27 13.10
CA LEU A 165 -12.38 6.50 12.41
C LEU A 165 -13.46 5.54 12.92
N PRO A 166 -14.72 6.00 13.07
CA PRO A 166 -15.83 5.13 13.49
C PRO A 166 -16.12 3.99 12.51
N THR A 167 -15.67 4.14 11.26
CA THR A 167 -15.84 3.17 10.17
C THR A 167 -14.75 2.09 10.11
N THR A 168 -13.59 2.31 10.73
CA THR A 168 -12.47 1.33 10.70
C THR A 168 -12.12 0.78 12.08
N THR A 169 -12.26 1.59 13.14
CA THR A 169 -11.93 1.20 14.52
C THR A 169 -12.64 -0.07 14.99
N PRO A 170 -13.96 -0.24 14.78
CA PRO A 170 -14.64 -1.46 15.19
C PRO A 170 -14.10 -2.70 14.47
N ILE A 171 -13.76 -2.57 13.18
CA ILE A 171 -13.19 -3.65 12.37
C ILE A 171 -11.79 -4.02 12.88
N LEU A 172 -10.94 -3.03 13.19
CA LEU A 172 -9.62 -3.28 13.76
C LEU A 172 -9.71 -3.98 15.11
N LYS A 173 -10.58 -3.52 16.01
CA LYS A 173 -10.78 -4.16 17.32
C LYS A 173 -11.23 -5.61 17.19
N GLU A 174 -12.09 -5.89 16.22
CA GLU A 174 -12.53 -7.25 15.94
C GLU A 174 -11.40 -8.10 15.33
N ILE A 175 -10.65 -7.57 14.34
CA ILE A 175 -9.47 -8.27 13.78
C ILE A 175 -8.46 -8.58 14.89
N PHE A 176 -8.14 -7.58 15.72
CA PHE A 176 -7.18 -7.69 16.81
C PHE A 176 -7.70 -8.41 18.06
N ALA A 177 -9.01 -8.66 18.16
CA ALA A 177 -9.69 -9.12 19.39
C ALA A 177 -9.21 -8.39 20.66
N THR A 178 -8.85 -7.11 20.53
CA THR A 178 -8.36 -6.21 21.59
C THR A 178 -8.49 -4.76 21.11
N ASP A 179 -8.61 -3.84 22.05
CA ASP A 179 -8.46 -2.40 21.82
C ASP A 179 -7.06 -1.87 22.13
N ASP A 180 -6.16 -2.74 22.61
CA ASP A 180 -4.76 -2.43 22.89
C ASP A 180 -3.90 -2.58 21.61
N TYR A 181 -4.07 -1.63 20.70
CA TYR A 181 -3.21 -1.46 19.53
C TYR A 181 -2.76 0.00 19.42
N LEU A 182 -1.71 0.25 18.64
CA LEU A 182 -1.20 1.59 18.37
C LEU A 182 -1.08 1.83 16.86
N VAL A 183 -1.16 3.10 16.48
CA VAL A 183 -0.79 3.53 15.12
C VAL A 183 0.72 3.66 15.07
N TRP A 184 1.38 2.80 14.29
CA TRP A 184 2.83 2.84 14.12
C TRP A 184 3.28 3.96 13.16
N GLY A 185 2.46 4.28 12.16
CA GLY A 185 2.77 5.29 11.17
C GLY A 185 1.74 5.36 10.06
N GLY A 186 2.02 6.19 9.07
CA GLY A 186 1.28 6.26 7.82
C GLY A 186 1.85 7.33 6.90
N GLY A 187 1.70 7.11 5.61
CA GLY A 187 2.15 8.03 4.56
C GLY A 187 1.41 7.73 3.28
N GLY A 188 1.59 6.53 2.76
CA GLY A 188 0.86 6.06 1.58
C GLY A 188 1.64 6.29 0.29
N ASP A 189 1.40 5.38 -0.64
CA ASP A 189 2.05 5.33 -1.94
C ASP A 189 1.27 6.13 -2.98
N LEU A 190 2.02 6.67 -3.92
CA LEU A 190 1.47 7.36 -5.08
C LEU A 190 2.16 6.87 -6.35
N SER A 191 1.37 6.69 -7.41
CA SER A 191 1.85 6.30 -8.73
C SER A 191 1.38 7.34 -9.72
N LEU A 192 2.33 8.04 -10.35
CA LEU A 192 2.00 8.96 -11.43
C LEU A 192 1.68 8.19 -12.71
N PRO A 193 0.89 8.77 -13.63
CA PRO A 193 0.85 8.28 -15.00
C PRO A 193 2.28 8.08 -15.55
N GLY A 194 2.54 6.94 -16.18
CA GLY A 194 3.89 6.56 -16.60
C GLY A 194 4.61 5.59 -15.68
N ALA A 195 4.06 5.28 -14.49
CA ALA A 195 4.45 4.13 -13.67
C ALA A 195 3.97 2.82 -14.32
N ILE A 196 4.70 2.35 -15.34
CA ILE A 196 4.30 1.19 -16.17
C ILE A 196 4.78 -0.15 -15.61
N GLU A 197 5.70 -0.13 -14.65
CA GLU A 197 6.18 -1.31 -13.92
C GLU A 197 5.24 -1.68 -12.78
N TYR A 198 4.97 -2.96 -12.60
CA TYR A 198 4.38 -3.45 -11.35
C TYR A 198 5.46 -3.71 -10.31
N GLN A 199 5.16 -3.37 -9.05
CA GLN A 199 5.96 -3.86 -7.94
C GLN A 199 5.82 -5.38 -7.86
N HIS A 200 6.91 -6.03 -7.46
CA HIS A 200 6.90 -7.45 -7.14
C HIS A 200 6.01 -7.72 -5.94
N LEU A 201 5.46 -8.93 -5.87
CA LEU A 201 4.68 -9.36 -4.72
C LEU A 201 5.59 -9.42 -3.49
N HIS A 202 5.17 -8.77 -2.42
CA HIS A 202 5.92 -8.67 -1.18
C HIS A 202 4.96 -8.56 0.00
N THR A 203 5.51 -8.74 1.20
CA THR A 203 4.83 -8.42 2.46
C THR A 203 5.37 -7.10 2.99
N ASP A 204 4.51 -6.27 3.59
CA ASP A 204 4.89 -4.96 4.16
C ASP A 204 5.95 -5.06 5.28
N GLY A 205 6.16 -6.25 5.84
CA GLY A 205 7.19 -6.53 6.83
C GLY A 205 7.58 -7.99 6.90
N VAL A 206 8.66 -8.26 7.65
CA VAL A 206 9.11 -9.63 7.95
C VAL A 206 8.52 -10.05 9.29
N ASP A 207 7.65 -11.06 9.25
CA ASP A 207 7.09 -11.67 10.45
C ASP A 207 7.92 -12.88 10.87
N THR A 208 8.94 -12.64 11.70
CA THR A 208 9.82 -13.69 12.20
C THR A 208 9.11 -14.54 13.25
N GLN A 209 9.53 -15.82 13.35
CA GLN A 209 8.99 -16.71 14.38
C GLN A 209 9.27 -16.13 15.77
N PRO A 210 8.23 -15.92 16.60
CA PRO A 210 8.43 -15.33 17.91
C PRO A 210 9.12 -16.33 18.84
N THR A 211 9.82 -15.81 19.85
CA THR A 211 10.53 -16.60 20.86
C THR A 211 10.27 -16.03 22.25
N GLY A 212 10.32 -16.86 23.29
CA GLY A 212 10.14 -16.41 24.67
C GLY A 212 8.76 -15.77 24.89
N ASP A 213 8.73 -14.66 25.62
CA ASP A 213 7.49 -13.97 26.01
C ASP A 213 6.63 -13.53 24.81
N ASP A 214 7.26 -13.11 23.72
CA ASP A 214 6.56 -12.77 22.47
C ASP A 214 5.76 -13.95 21.91
N ALA A 215 6.31 -15.16 22.02
CA ALA A 215 5.68 -16.37 21.50
C ALA A 215 4.46 -16.74 22.34
N GLU A 216 4.58 -16.62 23.66
CA GLU A 216 3.48 -16.86 24.59
C GLU A 216 2.40 -15.80 24.49
N ALA A 217 2.76 -14.52 24.32
CA ALA A 217 1.81 -13.44 24.09
C ALA A 217 1.00 -13.67 22.80
N ARG A 218 1.67 -14.13 21.74
CA ARG A 218 1.03 -14.45 20.46
C ARG A 218 0.13 -15.67 20.54
N LEU A 219 0.54 -16.72 21.26
CA LEU A 219 -0.31 -17.88 21.52
C LEU A 219 -1.54 -17.51 22.37
N ALA A 220 -1.36 -16.69 23.41
CA ALA A 220 -2.45 -16.18 24.22
C ALA A 220 -3.44 -15.37 23.37
N TYR A 221 -2.95 -14.58 22.43
CA TYR A 221 -3.77 -13.85 21.48
C TYR A 221 -4.57 -14.79 20.55
N PHE A 222 -3.92 -15.81 19.99
CA PHE A 222 -4.61 -16.84 19.19
C PHE A 222 -5.74 -17.53 19.95
N ARG A 223 -5.52 -17.85 21.24
CA ARG A 223 -6.56 -18.43 22.11
C ARG A 223 -7.73 -17.46 22.32
N ARG A 224 -7.48 -16.16 22.51
CA ARG A 224 -8.55 -15.14 22.64
C ARG A 224 -9.42 -15.04 21.39
N GLN A 225 -8.86 -15.29 20.21
CA GLN A 225 -9.61 -15.36 18.95
C GLN A 225 -10.39 -16.69 18.77
N GLY A 226 -10.41 -17.57 19.78
CA GLY A 226 -11.08 -18.87 19.72
C GLY A 226 -10.27 -19.97 19.05
N GLY A 227 -8.94 -19.82 18.95
CA GLY A 227 -8.05 -20.85 18.44
C GLY A 227 -8.03 -22.10 19.33
N ASP A 228 -8.21 -23.28 18.72
CA ASP A 228 -8.25 -24.57 19.43
C ASP A 228 -6.83 -25.13 19.63
N VAL A 229 -6.24 -24.80 20.78
CA VAL A 229 -4.94 -25.31 21.23
C VAL A 229 -5.03 -25.61 22.71
N ASP A 230 -4.46 -26.75 23.11
CA ASP A 230 -4.34 -27.16 24.52
C ASP A 230 -3.81 -26.00 25.39
N ALA A 231 -4.59 -25.63 26.41
CA ALA A 231 -4.28 -24.52 27.30
C ALA A 231 -3.01 -24.76 28.13
N ALA A 232 -2.60 -26.02 28.31
CA ALA A 232 -1.40 -26.38 29.08
C ALA A 232 -0.10 -26.27 28.27
N LYS A 233 -0.17 -26.21 26.93
CA LYS A 233 1.01 -26.14 26.07
C LYS A 233 1.54 -24.72 25.95
N SER A 234 2.86 -24.57 26.03
CA SER A 234 3.54 -23.34 25.58
C SER A 234 3.60 -23.32 24.04
N PHE A 235 3.95 -22.19 23.44
CA PHE A 235 4.14 -22.10 21.99
C PHE A 235 5.22 -23.06 21.50
N ALA A 236 6.30 -23.23 22.28
CA ALA A 236 7.40 -24.13 21.95
C ALA A 236 6.99 -25.62 21.94
N ASP A 237 5.95 -25.99 22.69
CA ASP A 237 5.43 -27.36 22.76
C ASP A 237 4.48 -27.72 21.61
N LEU A 238 4.09 -26.72 20.81
CA LEU A 238 3.21 -26.91 19.65
C LEU A 238 4.00 -27.51 18.49
N ASP A 239 3.33 -28.36 17.71
CA ASP A 239 3.92 -28.80 16.44
C ASP A 239 4.05 -27.61 15.47
N PHE A 240 4.93 -27.76 14.49
CA PHE A 240 5.24 -26.71 13.51
C PHE A 240 4.00 -26.18 12.78
N ARG A 241 3.01 -27.03 12.46
CA ARG A 241 1.81 -26.59 11.74
C ARG A 241 0.93 -25.72 12.64
N THR A 242 0.81 -26.09 13.90
CA THR A 242 0.06 -25.32 14.89
C THR A 242 0.76 -24.00 15.20
N GLN A 243 2.10 -23.99 15.33
CA GLN A 243 2.88 -22.75 15.45
C GLN A 243 2.65 -21.81 14.25
N ARG A 244 2.66 -22.36 13.04
CA ARG A 244 2.41 -21.59 11.82
C ARG A 244 0.98 -21.02 11.78
N LEU A 245 -0.01 -21.83 12.14
CA LEU A 245 -1.41 -21.38 12.22
C LEU A 245 -1.58 -20.25 13.23
N VAL A 246 -0.93 -20.34 14.40
CA VAL A 246 -0.91 -19.25 15.39
C VAL A 246 -0.37 -17.98 14.73
N MET A 247 0.79 -18.05 14.06
CA MET A 247 1.39 -16.89 13.39
C MET A 247 0.46 -16.28 12.34
N ASP A 248 -0.06 -17.10 11.41
CA ASP A 248 -0.89 -16.64 10.30
C ASP A 248 -2.21 -16.00 10.78
N ARG A 249 -2.74 -16.41 11.94
CA ARG A 249 -3.98 -15.84 12.51
C ARG A 249 -3.77 -14.65 13.44
N THR A 250 -2.53 -14.37 13.83
CA THR A 250 -2.21 -13.31 14.78
C THR A 250 -1.18 -12.34 14.21
N PRO A 251 -1.49 -11.66 13.09
CA PRO A 251 -0.53 -10.77 12.45
C PRO A 251 -0.09 -9.67 13.41
N ARG A 252 1.21 -9.29 13.34
CA ARG A 252 1.81 -8.26 14.19
C ARG A 252 1.31 -6.83 13.88
N GLY A 253 0.69 -6.64 12.73
CA GLY A 253 0.15 -5.36 12.29
C GLY A 253 -0.85 -5.53 11.16
N VAL A 254 -1.59 -4.46 10.88
CA VAL A 254 -2.55 -4.35 9.78
C VAL A 254 -2.27 -3.04 9.07
N THR A 255 -2.19 -3.07 7.74
CA THR A 255 -2.13 -1.87 6.90
C THR A 255 -3.54 -1.52 6.43
N ILE A 256 -3.93 -0.25 6.53
CA ILE A 256 -5.19 0.25 5.96
C ILE A 256 -4.85 1.16 4.78
N ASN A 257 -5.27 0.76 3.58
CA ASN A 257 -5.07 1.52 2.37
C ASN A 257 -6.36 2.27 2.01
N PHE A 258 -6.36 3.60 2.17
CA PHE A 258 -7.44 4.45 1.68
C PHE A 258 -7.18 4.87 0.23
N THR A 259 -8.01 4.41 -0.69
CA THR A 259 -7.87 4.72 -2.11
C THR A 259 -8.40 6.12 -2.41
N MET A 260 -7.52 7.03 -2.84
CA MET A 260 -7.91 8.41 -3.18
C MET A 260 -8.44 8.56 -4.61
N THR A 261 -8.26 7.53 -5.43
CA THR A 261 -8.77 7.44 -6.80
C THR A 261 -9.43 6.09 -7.01
N ASP A 262 -10.31 6.02 -8.00
CA ASP A 262 -10.88 4.75 -8.42
C ASP A 262 -9.76 3.83 -8.93
N LEU A 263 -9.70 2.61 -8.42
CA LEU A 263 -8.76 1.61 -8.90
C LEU A 263 -9.32 0.94 -10.16
N THR A 264 -8.61 1.08 -11.28
CA THR A 264 -9.03 0.62 -12.60
C THR A 264 -7.88 -0.13 -13.27
N TRP A 265 -8.17 -0.88 -14.33
CA TRP A 265 -7.14 -1.53 -15.14
C TRP A 265 -6.12 -0.55 -15.75
N GLU A 266 -6.45 0.73 -15.85
CA GLU A 266 -5.60 1.74 -16.48
C GLU A 266 -4.59 2.37 -15.50
N ASN A 267 -4.95 2.52 -14.23
CA ASN A 267 -4.08 3.13 -13.21
C ASN A 267 -3.43 2.11 -12.26
N GLY A 268 -3.58 0.82 -12.53
CA GLY A 268 -2.89 -0.26 -11.85
C GLY A 268 -3.40 -0.49 -10.43
N PRO A 269 -4.47 -1.27 -10.22
CA PRO A 269 -4.95 -1.53 -8.88
C PRO A 269 -3.93 -2.36 -8.09
N ILE A 270 -4.08 -2.36 -6.77
CA ILE A 270 -3.36 -3.27 -5.88
C ILE A 270 -3.66 -4.72 -6.30
N ARG A 271 -2.62 -5.56 -6.25
CA ARG A 271 -2.70 -7.00 -6.54
C ARG A 271 -2.40 -7.73 -5.25
N GLU A 272 -3.20 -8.75 -4.96
CA GLU A 272 -3.07 -9.70 -3.85
C GLU A 272 -2.91 -11.11 -4.42
#